data_AF-A0A7G2CJ44-F1
#
_entry.id   AF-A0A7G2CJ44-F1
#
_cell.length_a   1.000
_cell.length_b   1.000
_cell.length_c   1.000
_cell.angle_alpha   90.00
_cell.angle_beta   90.00
_cell.angle_gamma   90.00
#
_symmetry.space_group_name_H-M   'P 1'
#
loop_
_entity.id
_entity.type
_entity.pdbx_description
1 polymer ?
#
loop_
_entity_poly.entity_id
_entity_poly.type
_entity_poly.pdbx_seq_one_letter_code
_entity_poly.pdbx_strand_id
1 'polypeptide(L)'
;MQRFCFSNYSRGLVGVAALPLCVSARFVHGKPASAHKVRTQHSRRWWMQSKAHHLSAVPHEEAMSRPHFPAYSEDVDRPMVVPKDACCFNCDKPIERDEVNSYVWVPSGNARVPTKEGYFFHFKCFKCHHCKLRIMHNQFYSKDGRAWCLPCALGREVRVPTRRWHTSFVNTHRTGSRMTGQFFPRHSHQMEFLFNPKE
;
A
#
# COMPACT_ATOMS: atom_id res chain seq x y z
N MET A 1 -48.20 -27.56 -50.15
CA MET A 1 -47.88 -28.71 -51.02
C MET A 1 -46.91 -28.20 -52.09
N GLN A 2 -45.63 -28.63 -52.05
CA GLN A 2 -45.00 -29.48 -53.09
C GLN A 2 -45.26 -28.98 -54.53
N ARG A 3 -44.32 -28.82 -55.46
CA ARG A 3 -42.89 -29.16 -55.64
C ARG A 3 -42.51 -28.62 -57.05
N PHE A 4 -41.23 -28.81 -57.41
CA PHE A 4 -40.63 -28.88 -58.75
C PHE A 4 -40.10 -27.54 -59.30
N CYS A 5 -38.79 -27.33 -59.44
CA CYS A 5 -37.71 -28.03 -60.17
C CYS A 5 -37.47 -27.42 -61.56
N PHE A 6 -36.21 -27.56 -61.98
CA PHE A 6 -35.60 -27.28 -63.28
C PHE A 6 -35.22 -25.82 -63.50
N SER A 7 -34.13 -25.51 -64.19
CA SER A 7 -32.97 -26.27 -64.66
C SER A 7 -32.01 -25.21 -65.19
N ASN A 8 -30.72 -25.53 -65.15
CA ASN A 8 -29.66 -24.93 -65.95
C ASN A 8 -30.14 -24.51 -67.34
N TYR A 9 -29.76 -23.31 -67.81
CA TYR A 9 -29.16 -23.21 -69.13
C TYR A 9 -28.33 -21.94 -69.32
N SER A 10 -27.42 -22.10 -70.25
CA SER A 10 -26.20 -21.38 -70.53
C SER A 10 -26.32 -20.16 -71.44
N ARG A 11 -25.18 -19.45 -71.56
CA ARG A 11 -24.61 -18.78 -72.74
C ARG A 11 -25.03 -17.34 -73.07
N GLY A 12 -24.01 -16.59 -73.51
CA GLY A 12 -24.10 -15.38 -74.34
C GLY A 12 -23.65 -14.13 -73.58
N LEU A 13 -22.37 -13.75 -73.61
CA LEU A 13 -21.80 -12.81 -74.60
C LEU A 13 -22.73 -11.63 -74.92
N VAL A 14 -22.35 -10.42 -74.51
CA VAL A 14 -21.95 -9.28 -75.36
C VAL A 14 -21.71 -8.09 -74.42
N GLY A 15 -20.58 -7.41 -74.62
CA GLY A 15 -20.03 -6.43 -73.71
C GLY A 15 -20.74 -5.08 -73.69
N VAL A 16 -20.50 -4.33 -72.62
CA VAL A 16 -20.69 -2.88 -72.58
C VAL A 16 -19.61 -2.26 -71.68
N ALA A 17 -18.86 -1.35 -72.30
CA ALA A 17 -18.13 -0.20 -71.78
C ALA A 17 -17.35 -0.32 -70.45
N ALA A 18 -16.03 -0.23 -70.59
CA ALA A 18 -15.11 0.09 -69.52
C ALA A 18 -15.39 1.47 -68.92
N LEU A 19 -15.82 1.50 -67.66
CA LEU A 19 -15.69 2.66 -66.77
C LEU A 19 -14.48 2.41 -65.86
N PRO A 20 -13.53 3.36 -65.71
CA PRO A 20 -12.41 3.20 -64.80
C PRO A 20 -12.93 3.30 -63.37
N LEU A 21 -13.15 2.14 -62.73
CA LEU A 21 -13.32 2.08 -61.29
C LEU A 21 -12.00 2.47 -60.64
N CYS A 22 -11.96 3.67 -60.07
CA CYS A 22 -10.94 4.11 -59.14
C CYS A 22 -10.82 3.09 -58.00
N VAL A 23 -9.85 2.18 -58.10
CA VAL A 23 -9.48 1.31 -56.98
C VAL A 23 -8.76 2.19 -55.97
N SER A 24 -9.49 2.57 -54.92
CA SER A 24 -8.94 3.22 -53.74
C SER A 24 -7.90 2.27 -53.12
N ALA A 25 -6.62 2.53 -53.39
CA ALA A 25 -5.53 1.77 -52.80
C ALA A 25 -5.53 2.02 -51.29
N ARG A 26 -5.97 1.02 -50.53
CA ARG A 26 -5.85 1.01 -49.07
C ARG A 26 -4.36 0.96 -48.74
N PHE A 27 -3.79 2.08 -48.33
CA PHE A 27 -2.49 2.10 -47.65
C PHE A 27 -2.64 1.37 -46.32
N VAL A 28 -2.30 0.10 -46.32
CA VAL A 28 -2.01 -0.65 -45.09
C VAL A 28 -0.80 0.00 -44.44
N HIS A 29 -0.98 0.57 -43.25
CA HIS A 29 0.11 0.99 -42.38
C HIS A 29 0.88 -0.25 -41.89
N GLY A 30 1.69 -0.83 -42.78
CA GLY A 30 2.70 -1.79 -42.42
C GLY A 30 3.78 -1.08 -41.61
N LYS A 31 4.05 -1.56 -40.39
CA LYS A 31 5.26 -1.19 -39.65
C LYS A 31 6.45 -1.52 -40.55
N PRO A 32 7.36 -0.57 -40.85
CA PRO A 32 8.51 -0.90 -41.68
C PRO A 32 9.31 -2.03 -41.01
N ALA A 33 9.59 -3.06 -41.81
CA ALA A 33 10.47 -4.16 -41.47
C ALA A 33 11.79 -3.62 -40.91
N SER A 34 12.35 -4.35 -39.94
CA SER A 34 13.49 -3.98 -39.10
C SER A 34 14.64 -3.32 -39.86
N ALA A 35 14.60 -1.99 -39.94
CA ALA A 35 15.76 -1.18 -40.26
C ALA A 35 16.60 -1.04 -38.98
N HIS A 36 17.84 -1.52 -39.02
CA HIS A 36 18.81 -1.28 -37.95
C HIS A 36 19.08 0.23 -37.88
N LYS A 37 18.33 0.93 -37.02
CA LYS A 37 18.45 2.38 -36.83
C LYS A 37 19.82 2.68 -36.23
N VAL A 38 20.80 3.01 -37.07
CA VAL A 38 22.04 3.61 -36.61
C VAL A 38 21.68 4.95 -36.01
N ARG A 39 21.69 5.04 -34.67
CA ARG A 39 21.54 6.31 -33.96
C ARG A 39 22.57 7.28 -34.52
N THR A 40 22.10 8.38 -35.09
CA THR A 40 22.95 9.52 -35.44
C THR A 40 23.71 9.98 -34.19
N GLN A 41 24.93 10.48 -34.36
CA GLN A 41 25.78 10.93 -33.24
C GLN A 41 25.03 11.92 -32.33
N HIS A 42 24.15 12.75 -32.90
CA HIS A 42 23.28 13.66 -32.15
C HIS A 42 22.27 12.92 -31.25
N SER A 43 21.63 11.85 -31.73
CA SER A 43 20.72 11.04 -30.91
C SER A 43 21.43 10.21 -29.83
N ARG A 44 22.71 9.82 -30.07
CA ARG A 44 23.58 9.22 -29.04
C ARG A 44 23.99 10.24 -27.98
N ARG A 45 24.40 11.44 -28.38
CA ARG A 45 24.71 12.57 -27.46
C ARG A 45 23.49 12.95 -26.65
N TRP A 46 22.32 13.05 -27.28
CA TRP A 46 21.08 13.36 -26.59
C TRP A 46 20.74 12.26 -25.58
N TRP A 47 20.90 10.97 -25.92
CA TRP A 47 20.72 9.87 -24.97
C TRP A 47 21.76 9.81 -23.84
N MET A 48 23.01 10.20 -24.08
CA MET A 48 24.02 10.27 -23.02
C MET A 48 23.85 11.51 -22.13
N GLN A 49 23.41 12.65 -22.68
CA GLN A 49 23.11 13.89 -21.95
C GLN A 49 21.76 13.83 -21.23
N SER A 50 20.79 13.06 -21.76
CA SER A 50 19.51 12.77 -21.10
C SER A 50 19.55 11.53 -20.21
N LYS A 51 20.74 10.94 -19.95
CA LYS A 51 20.92 10.19 -18.70
C LYS A 51 20.67 11.18 -17.60
N ALA A 52 19.45 11.12 -17.10
CA ALA A 52 18.91 11.92 -16.03
C ALA A 52 19.99 12.13 -14.96
N HIS A 53 20.55 13.34 -14.93
CA HIS A 53 21.27 13.84 -13.75
C HIS A 53 20.36 13.84 -12.50
N HIS A 54 19.08 13.51 -12.66
CA HIS A 54 18.04 13.36 -11.64
C HIS A 54 17.61 11.90 -11.39
N LEU A 55 18.23 10.90 -12.05
CA LEU A 55 18.09 9.46 -11.71
C LEU A 55 19.49 8.85 -11.57
N SER A 56 20.39 9.51 -10.84
CA SER A 56 21.54 8.80 -10.28
C SER A 56 20.99 7.87 -9.22
N ALA A 57 20.86 6.58 -9.56
CA ALA A 57 20.71 5.54 -8.55
C ALA A 57 21.94 5.65 -7.65
N VAL A 58 21.77 6.29 -6.50
CA VAL A 58 22.77 6.29 -5.46
C VAL A 58 23.03 4.82 -5.13
N PRO A 59 24.29 4.34 -5.22
CA PRO A 59 24.65 2.98 -4.83
C PRO A 59 24.01 2.66 -3.47
N HIS A 60 23.48 1.44 -3.30
CA HIS A 60 22.77 1.08 -2.06
C HIS A 60 23.59 1.36 -0.79
N GLU A 61 24.92 1.30 -0.87
CA GLU A 61 25.85 1.63 0.21
C GLU A 61 25.91 3.14 0.52
N GLU A 62 25.79 4.00 -0.49
CA GLU A 62 25.74 5.47 -0.36
C GLU A 62 24.33 5.98 -0.04
N ALA A 63 23.30 5.18 -0.34
CA ALA A 63 21.90 5.46 -0.04
C ALA A 63 21.63 5.18 1.45
N MET A 64 22.31 5.92 2.33
CA MET A 64 22.14 5.82 3.77
C MET A 64 20.81 6.45 4.22
N SER A 65 19.69 5.87 3.80
CA SER A 65 18.49 5.87 4.65
C SER A 65 18.65 4.80 5.73
N ARG A 66 19.77 4.86 6.46
CA ARG A 66 19.94 4.02 7.64
C ARG A 66 18.82 4.37 8.60
N PRO A 67 18.01 3.39 9.06
CA PRO A 67 16.99 3.66 10.04
C PRO A 67 17.62 4.27 11.29
N HIS A 68 17.29 5.53 11.60
CA HIS A 68 17.78 6.22 12.79
C HIS A 68 16.85 5.92 13.98
N PHE A 69 16.73 4.64 14.33
CA PHE A 69 16.03 4.17 15.53
C PHE A 69 16.67 2.89 16.08
N PRO A 70 16.69 2.69 17.41
CA PRO A 70 17.16 1.44 18.01
C PRO A 70 16.29 0.23 17.60
N ALA A 71 16.90 -0.94 17.45
CA ALA A 71 16.19 -2.15 17.02
C ALA A 71 15.33 -2.78 18.11
N TYR A 72 15.83 -2.84 19.35
CA TYR A 72 15.11 -3.34 20.49
C TYR A 72 14.81 -2.19 21.44
N SER A 73 13.57 -2.07 21.89
CA SER A 73 13.25 -1.24 23.06
C SER A 73 13.59 -2.06 24.30
N GLU A 74 14.52 -1.56 25.10
CA GLU A 74 14.81 -2.08 26.44
C GLU A 74 13.71 -1.59 27.39
N ASP A 75 12.64 -2.37 27.52
CA ASP A 75 11.49 -2.05 28.37
C ASP A 75 11.78 -2.28 29.87
N VAL A 76 13.00 -1.98 30.33
CA VAL A 76 13.48 -2.26 31.70
C VAL A 76 12.79 -1.35 32.71
N ASP A 77 12.74 -0.05 32.43
CA ASP A 77 12.15 0.96 33.33
C ASP A 77 10.64 0.82 33.48
N ARG A 78 9.99 0.40 32.38
CA ARG A 78 8.55 0.17 32.35
C ARG A 78 8.28 -1.08 31.54
N PRO A 79 8.11 -2.23 32.21
CA PRO A 79 7.86 -3.48 31.52
C PRO A 79 6.56 -3.37 30.74
N MET A 80 6.70 -3.53 29.43
CA MET A 80 5.60 -3.52 28.48
C MET A 80 5.01 -4.93 28.42
N VAL A 81 4.07 -5.21 29.32
CA VAL A 81 3.37 -6.51 29.44
C VAL A 81 1.88 -6.32 29.12
N VAL A 82 1.30 -7.30 28.44
CA VAL A 82 -0.14 -7.31 28.13
C VAL A 82 -0.94 -7.75 29.38
N PRO A 83 -1.90 -6.95 29.86
CA PRO A 83 -2.67 -7.26 31.07
C PRO A 83 -3.53 -8.53 30.86
N LYS A 84 -4.00 -9.13 31.96
CA LYS A 84 -4.91 -10.30 31.90
C LYS A 84 -6.26 -9.97 31.31
N ASP A 85 -6.76 -8.79 31.64
CA ASP A 85 -8.10 -8.34 31.26
C ASP A 85 -8.06 -7.44 30.01
N ALA A 86 -7.13 -7.72 29.09
CA ALA A 86 -7.00 -6.97 27.85
C ALA A 86 -8.25 -7.16 26.98
N CYS A 87 -9.00 -6.08 26.76
CA CYS A 87 -10.15 -6.06 25.88
C CYS A 87 -9.85 -5.31 24.58
N CYS A 88 -10.50 -5.75 23.49
CA CYS A 88 -10.41 -5.05 22.22
C CYS A 88 -11.17 -3.72 22.29
N PHE A 89 -10.49 -2.64 21.94
CA PHE A 89 -11.05 -1.27 21.95
C PHE A 89 -12.25 -1.05 21.01
N ASN A 90 -12.48 -1.92 20.04
CA ASN A 90 -13.57 -1.75 19.07
C ASN A 90 -14.80 -2.63 19.32
N CYS A 91 -14.64 -3.75 20.03
CA CYS A 91 -15.72 -4.71 20.26
C CYS A 91 -15.89 -5.11 21.72
N ASP A 92 -15.06 -4.59 22.62
CA ASP A 92 -15.10 -4.77 24.07
C ASP A 92 -14.96 -6.24 24.53
N LYS A 93 -14.64 -7.15 23.60
CA LYS A 93 -14.41 -8.57 23.88
C LYS A 93 -12.97 -8.79 24.36
N PRO A 94 -12.73 -9.78 25.23
CA PRO A 94 -11.38 -10.13 25.67
C PRO A 94 -10.50 -10.60 24.50
N ILE A 95 -9.20 -10.51 24.70
CA ILE A 95 -8.19 -10.91 23.74
C ILE A 95 -7.46 -12.16 24.23
N GLU A 96 -7.22 -13.08 23.31
CA GLU A 96 -6.43 -14.29 23.56
C GLU A 96 -4.94 -13.95 23.48
N ARG A 97 -4.23 -14.13 24.60
CA ARG A 97 -2.81 -13.77 24.73
C ARG A 97 -1.85 -14.85 24.26
N ASP A 98 -2.30 -16.10 24.35
CA ASP A 98 -1.47 -17.26 24.04
C ASP A 98 -1.19 -17.36 22.54
N GLU A 99 -2.08 -16.81 21.72
CA GLU A 99 -1.89 -16.73 20.27
C GLU A 99 -1.21 -15.41 19.86
N VAL A 100 0.08 -15.50 19.53
CA VAL A 100 0.95 -14.35 19.15
C VAL A 100 0.39 -13.54 17.96
N ASN A 101 -0.42 -14.17 17.11
CA ASN A 101 -0.92 -13.58 15.86
C ASN A 101 -2.40 -13.14 15.89
N SER A 102 -3.07 -13.18 17.04
CA SER A 102 -4.51 -12.91 17.11
C SER A 102 -4.85 -11.42 17.24
N TYR A 103 -3.96 -10.64 17.87
CA TYR A 103 -4.21 -9.24 18.22
C TYR A 103 -3.14 -8.27 17.72
N VAL A 104 -3.49 -6.98 17.75
CA VAL A 104 -2.66 -5.84 17.43
C VAL A 104 -2.57 -5.01 18.70
N TRP A 105 -1.35 -4.67 19.11
CA TRP A 105 -1.10 -3.85 20.28
C TRP A 105 -0.42 -2.55 19.88
N VAL A 106 -1.09 -1.44 20.17
CA VAL A 106 -0.60 -0.09 19.91
C VAL A 106 -0.27 0.56 21.25
N PRO A 107 1.02 0.62 21.65
CA PRO A 107 1.40 1.29 22.89
C PRO A 107 1.10 2.78 22.80
N SER A 108 0.63 3.37 23.90
CA SER A 108 0.05 4.73 23.97
C SER A 108 1.00 5.89 23.66
N GLY A 109 2.24 5.64 23.25
CA GLY A 109 3.32 6.63 23.19
C GLY A 109 2.94 7.97 22.53
N ASN A 110 1.99 7.96 21.58
CA ASN A 110 1.47 9.15 20.89
C ASN A 110 -0.07 9.25 20.86
N ALA A 111 -0.80 8.47 21.65
CA ALA A 111 -2.25 8.52 21.62
C ALA A 111 -2.78 9.74 22.41
N ARG A 112 -3.64 10.56 21.79
CA ARG A 112 -4.23 11.77 22.40
C ARG A 112 -5.00 11.47 23.69
N VAL A 113 -5.60 10.28 23.77
CA VAL A 113 -6.13 9.73 25.02
C VAL A 113 -5.18 8.60 25.43
N PRO A 114 -4.26 8.82 26.38
CA PRO A 114 -3.32 7.78 26.79
C PRO A 114 -4.04 6.76 27.68
N THR A 115 -4.09 5.51 27.26
CA THR A 115 -4.36 4.39 28.18
C THR A 115 -3.05 3.99 28.87
N LYS A 116 -3.12 3.43 30.08
CA LYS A 116 -1.92 3.05 30.86
C LYS A 116 -1.02 2.06 30.10
N GLU A 117 -1.59 1.15 29.32
CA GLU A 117 -0.85 0.03 28.69
C GLU A 117 -0.85 0.07 27.16
N GLY A 118 -1.66 0.94 26.54
CA GLY A 118 -1.89 0.93 25.09
C GLY A 118 -3.31 0.52 24.73
N TYR A 119 -3.54 0.50 23.42
CA TYR A 119 -4.78 0.04 22.83
C TYR A 119 -4.59 -1.35 22.27
N PHE A 120 -5.57 -2.21 22.49
CA PHE A 120 -5.58 -3.56 21.95
C PHE A 120 -6.71 -3.75 20.96
N PHE A 121 -6.46 -4.51 19.90
CA PHE A 121 -7.44 -4.82 18.88
C PHE A 121 -7.31 -6.27 18.44
N HIS A 122 -8.41 -6.96 18.16
CA HIS A 122 -8.31 -8.15 17.30
C HIS A 122 -7.84 -7.73 15.91
N PHE A 123 -7.09 -8.59 15.23
CA PHE A 123 -6.60 -8.33 13.89
C PHE A 123 -7.71 -7.90 12.90
N LYS A 124 -8.88 -8.55 12.97
CA LYS A 124 -10.07 -8.25 12.14
C LYS A 124 -10.86 -7.03 12.62
N CYS A 125 -10.66 -6.60 13.87
CA CYS A 125 -11.34 -5.47 14.48
C CYS A 125 -10.59 -4.16 14.26
N PHE A 126 -9.32 -4.18 13.82
CA PHE A 126 -8.54 -2.98 13.50
C PHE A 126 -9.00 -2.34 12.18
N LYS A 127 -10.18 -1.71 12.23
CA LYS A 127 -10.84 -1.00 11.14
C LYS A 127 -11.71 0.12 11.72
N CYS A 128 -12.13 1.05 10.88
CA CYS A 128 -12.98 2.16 11.32
C CYS A 128 -14.33 1.63 11.81
N HIS A 129 -14.77 2.09 12.98
CA HIS A 129 -16.06 1.72 13.52
C HIS A 129 -17.23 2.26 12.70
N HIS A 130 -17.10 3.45 12.09
CA HIS A 130 -18.18 4.06 11.32
C HIS A 130 -18.35 3.42 9.94
N CYS A 131 -17.31 3.49 9.09
CA CYS A 131 -17.40 3.01 7.71
C CYS A 131 -17.04 1.53 7.52
N LYS A 132 -16.56 0.84 8.56
CA LYS A 132 -16.13 -0.57 8.52
C LYS A 132 -15.01 -0.89 7.51
N LEU A 133 -14.37 0.14 6.97
CA LEU A 133 -13.22 0.04 6.08
C LEU A 133 -11.91 0.17 6.87
N ARG A 134 -10.81 -0.25 6.24
CA ARG A 134 -9.46 -0.20 6.80
C ARG A 134 -9.05 1.24 7.10
N ILE A 135 -8.17 1.36 8.09
CA ILE A 135 -7.64 2.64 8.50
C ILE A 135 -6.42 2.96 7.64
N MET A 136 -6.46 4.09 6.92
CA MET A 136 -5.33 4.53 6.09
C MET A 136 -4.16 4.94 6.98
N HIS A 137 -2.93 4.63 6.53
CA HIS A 137 -1.68 4.91 7.26
C HIS A 137 -1.61 4.30 8.67
N ASN A 138 -2.50 3.36 9.02
CA ASN A 138 -2.60 2.76 10.35
C ASN A 138 -2.76 3.79 11.50
N GLN A 139 -3.24 4.99 11.19
CA GLN A 139 -3.49 6.06 12.15
C GLN A 139 -4.99 6.20 12.39
N PHE A 140 -5.41 5.99 13.63
CA PHE A 140 -6.81 6.07 14.02
C PHE A 140 -7.04 7.23 14.97
N TYR A 141 -8.29 7.68 15.02
CA TYR A 141 -8.78 8.66 15.98
C TYR A 141 -9.69 7.96 16.98
N SER A 142 -9.45 8.14 18.27
CA SER A 142 -10.37 7.65 19.30
C SER A 142 -11.55 8.62 19.46
N LYS A 143 -12.74 8.17 19.10
CA LYS A 143 -14.00 8.92 19.26
C LYS A 143 -15.07 7.99 19.81
N ASP A 144 -15.78 8.43 20.84
CA ASP A 144 -16.86 7.67 21.50
C ASP A 144 -16.40 6.29 22.00
N GLY A 145 -15.15 6.21 22.49
CA GLY A 145 -14.56 4.94 22.96
C GLY A 145 -14.28 3.93 21.85
N ARG A 146 -14.28 4.35 20.58
CA ARG A 146 -14.06 3.47 19.42
C ARG A 146 -13.01 4.04 18.47
N ALA A 147 -12.44 3.21 17.62
CA ALA A 147 -11.45 3.63 16.62
C ALA A 147 -12.13 4.09 15.32
N TRP A 148 -11.87 5.32 14.92
CA TRP A 148 -12.35 5.95 13.70
C TRP A 148 -11.18 6.21 12.75
N CYS A 149 -11.43 6.15 11.44
CA CYS A 149 -10.47 6.67 10.48
C CYS A 149 -10.56 8.21 10.41
N LEU A 150 -9.48 8.86 9.98
CA LEU A 150 -9.41 10.31 9.84
C LEU A 150 -10.56 10.92 9.02
N PRO A 151 -10.98 10.36 7.85
CA PRO A 151 -12.12 10.90 7.11
C PRO A 151 -13.42 10.88 7.93
N CYS A 152 -13.76 9.76 8.58
CA CYS A 152 -14.97 9.67 9.38
C CYS A 152 -14.92 10.58 10.62
N ALA A 153 -13.75 10.70 11.26
CA ALA A 153 -13.58 11.57 12.42
C ALA A 153 -13.78 13.05 12.07
N LEU A 154 -13.35 13.47 10.88
CA LEU A 154 -13.48 14.83 10.37
C LEU A 154 -14.80 15.10 9.62
N GLY A 155 -15.67 14.09 9.45
CA GLY A 155 -16.93 14.23 8.71
C GLY A 155 -16.74 14.38 7.19
N ARG A 156 -15.61 13.94 6.64
CA ARG A 156 -15.37 13.94 5.18
C ARG A 156 -15.99 12.71 4.54
N GLU A 157 -16.30 12.81 3.24
CA GLU A 157 -16.76 11.67 2.44
C GLU A 157 -15.72 10.53 2.46
N VAL A 158 -16.21 9.32 2.70
CA VAL A 158 -15.36 8.15 2.83
C VAL A 158 -15.03 7.59 1.45
N ARG A 159 -13.78 7.74 1.03
CA ARG A 159 -13.29 7.11 -0.19
C ARG A 159 -13.04 5.61 0.04
N VAL A 160 -13.65 4.78 -0.80
CA VAL A 160 -13.41 3.33 -0.80
C VAL A 160 -11.94 3.05 -1.18
N PRO A 161 -11.18 2.30 -0.36
CA PRO A 161 -9.81 1.91 -0.69
C PRO A 161 -9.76 1.06 -1.96
N THR A 162 -8.77 1.27 -2.82
CA THR A 162 -8.59 0.44 -4.03
C THR A 162 -8.03 -0.96 -3.76
N ARG A 163 -7.28 -1.12 -2.66
CA ARG A 163 -6.67 -2.39 -2.24
C ARG A 163 -7.59 -3.16 -1.30
N ARG A 164 -7.10 -3.58 -0.12
CA ARG A 164 -7.89 -4.27 0.91
C ARG A 164 -8.94 -3.33 1.51
N TRP A 165 -10.14 -3.84 1.77
CA TRP A 165 -11.27 -3.04 2.28
C TRP A 165 -11.45 -3.23 3.78
N HIS A 166 -11.59 -4.47 4.25
CA HIS A 166 -11.96 -4.77 5.64
C HIS A 166 -10.79 -5.18 6.54
N THR A 167 -9.58 -5.22 5.99
CA THR A 167 -8.36 -5.56 6.72
C THR A 167 -7.30 -4.48 6.50
N SER A 168 -6.72 -4.00 7.59
CA SER A 168 -5.66 -3.01 7.59
C SER A 168 -4.30 -3.67 7.40
N PHE A 169 -3.30 -2.90 6.96
CA PHE A 169 -1.93 -3.38 6.78
C PHE A 169 -1.16 -3.19 8.09
N VAL A 170 -1.55 -3.94 9.11
CA VAL A 170 -0.92 -3.90 10.45
C VAL A 170 -0.24 -5.23 10.73
N ASN A 171 0.87 -5.17 11.46
CA ASN A 171 1.49 -6.37 11.98
C ASN A 171 0.79 -6.79 13.27
N THR A 172 0.85 -8.08 13.60
CA THR A 172 0.34 -8.63 14.85
C THR A 172 1.24 -8.25 16.02
N HIS A 173 0.69 -8.34 17.23
CA HIS A 173 1.32 -7.89 18.46
C HIS A 173 1.75 -6.41 18.33
N ARG A 174 2.82 -5.98 19.05
CA ARG A 174 3.41 -4.64 18.92
C ARG A 174 4.55 -4.56 17.91
N THR A 175 4.74 -5.54 17.02
CA THR A 175 5.91 -5.61 16.14
C THR A 175 6.05 -4.40 15.21
N GLY A 176 4.94 -3.91 14.64
CA GLY A 176 4.94 -2.69 13.83
C GLY A 176 5.17 -1.40 14.62
N SER A 177 4.78 -1.40 15.91
CA SER A 177 4.92 -0.26 16.81
C SER A 177 6.17 -0.33 17.68
N ARG A 178 7.03 -1.36 17.55
CA ARG A 178 8.24 -1.52 18.38
C ARG A 178 9.34 -0.52 18.04
N MET A 179 9.37 -0.08 16.78
CA MET A 179 10.35 0.91 16.28
C MET A 179 10.10 2.34 16.76
N THR A 180 8.97 2.61 17.43
CA THR A 180 8.65 3.93 17.97
C THR A 180 8.11 3.80 19.38
N GLY A 181 8.41 4.77 20.24
CA GLY A 181 7.94 4.77 21.62
C GLY A 181 9.04 5.13 22.61
N GLN A 182 9.01 4.46 23.75
CA GLN A 182 9.97 4.67 24.83
C GLN A 182 11.16 3.73 24.63
N PHE A 183 12.36 4.28 24.72
CA PHE A 183 13.63 3.57 24.68
C PHE A 183 14.38 3.85 25.98
N PHE A 184 15.35 3.01 26.30
CA PHE A 184 16.25 3.25 27.41
C PHE A 184 17.39 4.20 26.98
N PRO A 185 17.82 5.14 27.83
CA PRO A 185 17.20 5.56 29.09
C PRO A 185 15.93 6.39 28.84
N ARG A 186 14.91 6.20 29.66
CA ARG A 186 13.65 6.95 29.56
C ARG A 186 13.78 8.37 30.09
N HIS A 187 14.52 8.54 31.18
CA HIS A 187 14.72 9.80 31.88
C HIS A 187 16.20 10.00 32.21
N SER A 188 16.68 11.24 32.23
CA SER A 188 18.11 11.56 32.42
C SER A 188 18.70 11.02 33.73
N HIS A 189 17.95 11.12 34.83
CA HIS A 189 18.38 10.68 36.16
C HIS A 189 18.69 9.18 36.23
N GLN A 190 18.18 8.35 35.31
CA GLN A 190 18.46 6.92 35.28
C GLN A 190 19.91 6.64 34.87
N MET A 191 20.48 7.51 34.04
CA MET A 191 21.91 7.43 33.71
C MET A 191 22.78 7.93 34.85
N GLU A 192 22.35 8.99 35.52
CA GLU A 192 23.03 9.48 36.72
C GLU A 192 23.11 8.41 37.81
N PHE A 193 22.01 7.68 38.05
CA PHE A 193 22.00 6.51 38.95
C PHE A 193 23.05 5.47 38.56
N LEU A 194 23.13 5.09 37.28
CA LEU A 194 24.07 4.06 36.82
C LEU A 194 25.54 4.49 36.98
N PHE A 195 25.83 5.79 36.86
CA PHE A 195 27.19 6.33 36.92
C PHE A 195 27.60 6.82 38.31
N ASN A 196 26.68 6.92 39.28
CA ASN A 196 26.97 7.36 40.63
C ASN A 196 27.32 6.15 41.53
N PRO A 197 28.58 5.97 41.97
CA PRO A 197 28.98 4.83 42.81
C PRO A 197 28.47 4.90 44.26
N LYS A 198 27.65 5.91 44.58
CA LYS A 198 27.16 6.21 45.94
C LYS A 198 25.70 5.79 46.15
N GLU A 199 25.00 5.40 45.09
CA GLU A 199 23.64 4.83 45.13
C GLU A 199 23.67 3.36 44.70
#